data_AF-A0A9Q3HM76-F1
#
_entry.id   AF-A0A9Q3HM76-F1
#
_cell.length_a   1.000
_cell.length_b   1.000
_cell.length_c   1.000
_cell.angle_alpha   90.00
_cell.angle_beta   90.00
_cell.angle_gamma   90.00
#
_symmetry.space_group_name_H-M   'P 1'
#
loop_
_entity.id
_entity.type
_entity.pdbx_description
1 polymer ?
#
loop_
_entity_poly.entity_id
_entity_poly.type
_entity_poly.pdbx_seq_one_letter_code
_entity_poly.pdbx_strand_id
1 'polypeptide(L)'
;MKEKLIDLFLKHKDALATEKEPLGANIGHEVDIILNLENPYQPLLRRPAYPASPRAREALEVHIEEVMDLGILRKVGQVNR
;
A
#
# COMPACT_ATOMS: atom_id res chain seq x y z
N MET A 1 -25.12 -23.30 15.09
CA MET A 1 -23.67 -23.00 14.89
C MET A 1 -23.46 -21.81 13.97
N LYS A 2 -24.09 -21.78 12.77
CA LYS A 2 -24.09 -20.60 11.89
C LYS A 2 -24.57 -19.31 12.55
N GLU A 3 -25.68 -19.36 13.30
CA GLU A 3 -26.25 -18.18 13.97
C GLU A 3 -25.27 -17.51 14.94
N LYS A 4 -24.62 -18.31 15.80
CA LYS A 4 -23.58 -17.80 16.72
C LYS A 4 -22.39 -17.16 16.00
N LEU A 5 -22.06 -17.64 14.79
CA LEU A 5 -20.97 -17.09 13.99
C LEU A 5 -21.35 -15.73 13.39
N ILE A 6 -22.60 -15.61 12.91
CA ILE A 6 -23.16 -14.37 12.39
C ILE A 6 -23.22 -13.32 13.51
N ASP A 7 -23.70 -13.69 14.70
CA ASP A 7 -23.72 -12.81 15.86
C ASP A 7 -22.31 -12.31 16.24
N LEU A 8 -21.31 -13.18 16.14
CA LEU A 8 -19.91 -12.82 16.41
C LEU A 8 -19.38 -11.81 15.38
N PHE A 9 -19.64 -12.04 14.09
CA PHE A 9 -19.20 -11.10 13.04
C PHE A 9 -19.93 -9.76 13.11
N LEU A 10 -21.23 -9.75 13.42
CA LEU A 10 -21.99 -8.52 13.64
C LEU A 10 -21.48 -7.74 14.85
N LYS A 11 -21.15 -8.45 15.94
CA LYS A 11 -20.60 -7.85 17.16
C LYS A 11 -19.23 -7.20 16.93
N HIS A 12 -18.41 -7.76 16.04
CA HIS A 12 -17.05 -7.31 15.77
C HIS A 12 -16.89 -6.74 14.35
N LYS A 13 -17.96 -6.19 13.76
CA LYS A 13 -17.97 -5.74 12.37
C LYS A 13 -16.84 -4.75 12.03
N ASP A 14 -16.45 -3.90 12.98
CA ASP A 14 -15.43 -2.87 12.79
C ASP A 14 -14.00 -3.45 12.84
N ALA A 15 -13.84 -4.69 13.32
CA ALA A 15 -12.57 -5.41 13.30
C ALA A 15 -12.38 -6.23 12.01
N LEU A 16 -13.37 -6.23 11.11
CA LEU A 16 -13.34 -6.97 9.85
C LEU A 16 -13.07 -6.00 8.70
N ALA A 17 -12.25 -6.43 7.75
CA ALA A 17 -12.12 -5.73 6.48
C ALA A 17 -13.45 -5.80 5.71
N THR A 18 -13.93 -4.66 5.21
CA THR A 18 -15.12 -4.57 4.36
C THR A 18 -14.78 -3.96 3.01
N GLU A 19 -15.68 -4.01 2.03
CA GLU A 19 -15.45 -3.33 0.73
C GLU A 19 -15.25 -1.82 0.88
N LYS A 20 -15.80 -1.21 1.94
CA LYS A 20 -15.68 0.23 2.22
C LYS A 20 -14.48 0.56 3.10
N GLU A 21 -14.09 -0.37 3.97
CA GLU A 21 -12.94 -0.28 4.87
C GLU A 21 -12.07 -1.54 4.72
N PRO A 22 -11.41 -1.69 3.56
CA PRO A 22 -10.70 -2.91 3.16
C PRO A 22 -9.44 -3.19 3.96
N LEU A 23 -8.88 -2.15 4.57
CA LEU A 23 -7.78 -2.23 5.51
C LEU A 23 -8.20 -1.43 6.72
N GLY A 24 -8.18 -2.04 7.90
CA GLY A 24 -8.44 -1.33 9.14
C GLY A 24 -7.55 -0.09 9.17
N ALA A 25 -8.18 1.09 9.26
CA ALA A 25 -7.48 2.36 9.24
C ALA A 25 -6.66 2.48 10.53
N ASN A 26 -5.43 1.95 10.54
CA ASN A 26 -4.49 2.06 11.65
C ASN A 26 -3.90 3.48 11.66
N ILE A 27 -4.71 4.44 12.06
CA ILE A 27 -4.32 5.84 12.28
C ILE A 27 -3.18 5.87 13.31
N GLY A 28 -2.07 6.53 12.98
CA GLY A 28 -1.01 6.85 13.96
C GLY A 28 0.27 5.99 13.91
N HIS A 29 0.45 5.14 12.89
CA HIS A 29 1.70 4.38 12.69
C HIS A 29 2.60 5.04 11.62
N GLU A 30 2.76 6.36 11.68
CA GLU A 30 3.74 7.03 10.84
C GLU A 30 5.15 6.63 11.28
N VAL A 31 5.96 6.17 10.33
CA VAL A 31 7.35 5.78 10.58
C VAL A 31 8.24 6.83 9.95
N ASP A 32 9.04 7.50 10.78
CA ASP A 32 10.12 8.35 10.28
C ASP A 32 11.36 7.50 10.00
N ILE A 33 11.77 7.46 8.74
CA ILE A 33 12.94 6.70 8.29
C ILE A 33 14.06 7.69 7.99
N ILE A 34 14.98 7.82 8.95
CA ILE A 34 16.14 8.72 8.85
C ILE A 34 17.33 7.93 8.32
N LEU A 35 17.97 8.45 7.26
CA LEU A 35 19.20 7.88 6.72
C LEU A 35 20.39 8.26 7.61
N ASN A 36 21.29 7.31 7.85
CA ASN A 36 22.56 7.56 8.56
C ASN A 36 23.62 8.29 7.71
N LEU A 37 23.21 8.89 6.58
CA LEU A 37 24.08 9.52 5.59
C LEU A 37 23.43 10.81 5.08
N GLU A 38 24.25 11.80 4.77
CA GLU A 38 23.83 13.10 4.27
C GLU A 38 23.95 13.21 2.73
N ASN A 39 23.31 14.22 2.14
CA ASN A 39 23.41 14.52 0.71
C ASN A 39 24.87 14.90 0.34
N PRO A 40 25.44 14.43 -0.79
CA PRO A 40 24.81 13.71 -1.90
C PRO A 40 24.65 12.21 -1.67
N TYR A 41 23.43 11.73 -1.92
CA TYR A 41 23.10 10.32 -1.89
C TYR A 41 23.88 9.52 -2.93
N GLN A 42 24.28 8.29 -2.59
CA GLN A 42 25.00 7.41 -3.50
C GLN A 42 24.19 7.17 -4.79
N PRO A 43 24.84 7.13 -5.97
CA PRO A 43 24.17 6.85 -7.25
C PRO A 43 23.37 5.55 -7.27
N LEU A 44 23.75 4.60 -6.42
CA LEU A 44 23.08 3.31 -6.22
C LEU A 44 21.59 3.46 -5.86
N LEU A 45 21.22 4.56 -5.22
CA LEU A 45 19.83 4.86 -4.84
C LEU A 45 18.98 5.35 -6.03
N ARG A 46 19.58 5.55 -7.22
CA ARG A 46 18.92 6.04 -8.43
C ARG A 46 18.90 5.01 -9.56
N ARG A 47 18.63 3.74 -9.23
CA ARG A 47 18.50 2.70 -10.24
C ARG A 47 17.19 2.87 -11.00
N PRO A 48 17.18 2.79 -12.34
CA PRO A 48 15.93 2.70 -13.08
C PRO A 48 15.21 1.41 -12.70
N ALA A 49 13.88 1.41 -12.81
CA ALA A 49 13.11 0.19 -12.68
C ALA A 49 13.56 -0.81 -13.74
N TYR A 50 13.65 -2.09 -13.35
CA TYR A 50 13.93 -3.16 -14.31
C TYR A 50 12.76 -3.28 -15.30
N PRO A 51 13.04 -3.57 -16.59
CA PRO A 51 11.99 -3.73 -17.58
C PRO A 51 11.11 -4.93 -17.23
N ALA A 52 9.80 -4.73 -17.23
CA ALA A 52 8.80 -5.79 -17.10
C ALA A 52 8.36 -6.29 -18.48
N SER A 53 7.97 -7.57 -18.59
CA SER A 53 7.33 -8.08 -19.80
C SER A 53 5.92 -7.47 -19.96
N PRO A 54 5.35 -7.38 -21.18
CA PRO A 54 4.02 -6.80 -21.39
C PRO A 54 2.94 -7.44 -20.51
N ARG A 55 2.93 -8.78 -20.45
CA ARG A 55 2.01 -9.55 -19.59
C ARG A 55 2.20 -9.25 -18.10
N ALA A 56 3.45 -9.12 -17.66
CA ALA A 56 3.72 -8.79 -16.27
C ALA A 56 3.27 -7.36 -15.94
N ARG A 57 3.45 -6.43 -16.88
CA ARG A 57 3.03 -5.03 -16.71
C ARG A 57 1.52 -4.92 -16.55
N GLU A 58 0.74 -5.58 -17.42
CA GLU A 58 -0.73 -5.59 -17.35
C GLU A 58 -1.24 -6.15 -16.01
N ALA A 59 -0.68 -7.26 -15.54
CA ALA A 59 -1.07 -7.84 -14.25
C ALA A 59 -0.69 -6.95 -13.06
N LEU A 60 0.45 -6.27 -13.13
CA LEU A 60 0.88 -5.32 -12.09
C LEU A 60 -0.01 -4.07 -12.07
N GLU A 61 -0.46 -3.59 -13.23
CA GLU A 61 -1.27 -2.37 -13.35
C GLU A 61 -2.60 -2.50 -12.59
N VAL A 62 -3.27 -3.65 -12.70
CA VAL A 62 -4.49 -3.97 -11.93
C VAL A 62 -4.25 -3.85 -10.41
N HIS A 63 -3.18 -4.46 -9.91
CA HIS A 63 -2.90 -4.42 -8.47
C HIS A 63 -2.42 -3.05 -8.01
N ILE A 64 -1.69 -2.31 -8.85
CA ILE A 64 -1.29 -0.94 -8.53
C ILE A 64 -2.53 -0.06 -8.37
N GLU A 65 -3.50 -0.17 -9.27
CA GLU A 65 -4.77 0.56 -9.18
C GLU A 65 -5.53 0.22 -7.89
N GLU A 66 -5.70 -1.06 -7.57
CA GLU A 66 -6.31 -1.50 -6.31
C GLU A 66 -5.63 -0.86 -5.10
N VAL A 67 -4.30 -0.95 -5.02
CA VAL A 67 -3.53 -0.43 -3.89
C VAL A 67 -3.53 1.12 -3.83
N MET A 68 -3.72 1.80 -4.96
CA MET A 68 -3.92 3.25 -5.00
C MET A 68 -5.31 3.65 -4.49
N ASP A 69 -6.35 2.94 -4.88
CA ASP A 69 -7.72 3.17 -4.39
C ASP A 69 -7.84 2.94 -2.88
N LEU A 70 -7.06 1.98 -2.36
CA LEU A 70 -6.90 1.73 -0.93
C LEU A 70 -6.11 2.81 -0.17
N GLY A 71 -5.52 3.79 -0.87
CA GLY A 71 -4.73 4.86 -0.27
C GLY A 71 -3.37 4.41 0.28
N ILE A 72 -2.92 3.19 0.00
CA ILE A 72 -1.61 2.67 0.43
C ILE A 72 -0.50 3.24 -0.46
N LEU A 73 -0.75 3.26 -1.78
CA LEU A 73 0.14 3.89 -2.76
C LEU A 73 -0.40 5.25 -3.16
N ARG A 74 0.50 6.21 -3.37
CA ARG A 74 0.18 7.52 -3.92
C ARG A 74 1.19 7.94 -4.96
N LYS A 75 0.73 8.69 -5.96
CA LYS A 75 1.61 9.31 -6.94
C LYS A 75 2.44 10.40 -6.27
N VAL A 76 3.75 10.23 -6.28
CA VAL A 76 4.71 11.28 -5.92
C VAL A 76 5.31 11.83 -7.20
N GLY A 77 5.46 13.15 -7.29
CA GLY A 77 6.11 13.78 -8.43
C GLY A 77 7.55 13.29 -8.55
N GLN A 78 8.07 13.20 -9.78
CA GLN A 78 9.52 13.20 -9.95
C GLN A 78 10.02 14.52 -9.37
N VAL A 79 10.88 14.45 -8.36
CA VAL A 79 11.59 15.64 -7.88
C VAL A 79 12.51 16.06 -9.02
N ASN A 80 12.01 16.96 -9.86
CA ASN A 80 12.81 17.67 -10.86
C ASN A 80 13.94 18.37 -10.11
N ARG A 81 15.16 17.90 -10.34
CA ARG A 81 16.40 18.62 -10.07
C ARG A 81 17.24 18.55 -11.33
#